data_AF-A0A7J6T0S2-F1
#
_entry.id   AF-A0A7J6T0S2-F1
#
_cell.length_a   1.000
_cell.length_b   1.000
_cell.length_c   1.000
_cell.angle_alpha   90.00
_cell.angle_beta   90.00
_cell.angle_gamma   90.00
#
_symmetry.space_group_name_H-M   'P 1'
#
loop_
_entity.id
_entity.type
_entity.pdbx_description
1 polymer ?
#
loop_
_entity_poly.entity_id
_entity_poly.type
_entity_poly.pdbx_seq_one_letter_code
_entity_poly.pdbx_strand_id
1 'polypeptide(L)'
;MACSKARTLCGAQVPPLSEVKAASDARRRNIEIHSICSYAADPTSNTGVTSELPEMAPRNHLSYADHFGYRETELSRLGLGLVIAYVLHSDLAEGRENMEAHYSKMMVVLRALETSPTIEWLMFIDCDAFFTDFTTSLDALVDTFAPEES
;
A
#
# COMPACT_ATOMS: atom_id res chain seq x y z
N MET A 1 -36.85 20.36 35.87
CA MET A 1 -36.08 20.69 34.65
C MET A 1 -34.99 19.65 34.50
N ALA A 2 -35.15 18.76 33.52
CA ALA A 2 -34.21 17.70 33.23
C ALA A 2 -33.07 18.24 32.37
N CYS A 3 -31.82 18.01 32.77
CA CYS A 3 -30.67 18.16 31.87
C CYS A 3 -30.48 16.81 31.17
N SER A 4 -30.88 16.77 29.89
CA SER A 4 -30.85 15.58 29.05
C SER A 4 -29.51 15.43 28.34
N LYS A 5 -29.04 14.19 28.34
CA LYS A 5 -27.91 13.58 27.62
C LYS A 5 -27.70 14.11 26.20
N ALA A 6 -26.42 14.30 25.83
CA ALA A 6 -25.89 13.85 24.54
C ALA A 6 -24.37 13.60 24.67
N ARG A 7 -23.98 12.32 24.70
CA ARG A 7 -22.62 11.86 24.40
C ARG A 7 -22.38 12.18 22.91
N THR A 8 -21.33 12.94 22.61
CA THR A 8 -20.79 13.04 21.26
C THR A 8 -19.40 12.44 21.28
N LEU A 9 -19.20 11.50 20.36
CA LEU A 9 -18.06 10.59 20.24
C LEU A 9 -16.73 11.33 20.04
N CYS A 10 -15.67 10.68 20.51
CA CYS A 10 -14.27 11.09 20.51
C CYS A 10 -13.84 11.87 19.26
N GLY A 11 -13.47 13.13 19.45
CA GLY A 11 -12.49 13.80 18.59
C GLY A 11 -11.12 13.19 18.88
N ALA A 12 -10.72 12.18 18.12
CA ALA A 12 -9.31 11.81 18.05
C ALA A 12 -8.57 12.98 17.39
N GLN A 13 -7.86 13.76 18.20
CA GLN A 13 -6.90 14.73 17.69
C GLN A 13 -5.88 13.96 16.85
N VAL A 14 -5.82 14.23 15.55
CA VAL A 14 -4.77 13.69 14.69
C VAL A 14 -3.45 14.20 15.25
N PRO A 15 -2.54 13.33 15.70
CA PRO A 15 -1.27 13.77 16.27
C PRO A 15 -0.48 14.55 15.22
N PRO A 16 0.27 15.58 15.64
CA PRO A 16 1.15 16.31 14.74
C PRO A 16 2.19 15.36 14.12
N LEU A 17 2.48 15.51 12.83
CA LEU A 17 3.39 14.66 12.05
C LEU A 17 4.78 14.46 12.69
N SER A 18 5.22 15.42 13.52
CA SER A 18 6.47 15.33 14.28
C SER A 18 6.47 14.23 15.35
N GLU A 19 5.32 13.93 15.95
CA GLU A 19 5.17 12.88 16.97
C GLU A 19 5.09 11.48 16.33
N VAL A 20 4.46 11.40 15.15
CA VAL A 20 4.40 10.20 14.30
C VAL A 20 5.80 9.73 13.89
N LYS A 21 6.71 10.67 13.63
CA LYS A 21 8.09 10.39 13.22
C LYS A 21 8.94 9.72 14.31
N ALA A 22 8.72 10.06 15.58
CA ALA A 22 9.55 9.55 16.69
C ALA A 22 9.14 8.15 17.18
N ALA A 23 7.87 7.76 16.99
CA ALA A 23 7.37 6.43 17.37
C ALA A 23 7.74 5.35 16.32
N SER A 24 7.78 5.73 15.04
CA SER A 24 8.05 4.85 13.90
C SER A 24 9.47 4.29 13.83
N ASP A 25 10.47 4.92 14.48
CA ASP A 25 11.86 4.49 14.39
C ASP A 25 12.14 3.16 15.14
N ALA A 26 11.21 2.68 15.97
CA ALA A 26 11.44 1.56 16.88
C ALA A 26 10.99 0.17 16.37
N ARG A 27 10.05 0.09 15.42
CA ARG A 27 9.54 -1.19 14.92
C ARG A 27 9.38 -1.15 13.40
N ARG A 28 10.22 -1.93 12.70
CA ARG A 28 9.97 -2.23 11.29
C ARG A 28 8.95 -3.35 11.17
N ARG A 29 7.93 -3.15 10.36
CA ARG A 29 6.89 -4.15 10.07
C ARG A 29 7.15 -4.81 8.72
N ASN A 30 6.61 -6.01 8.55
CA ASN A 30 6.58 -6.67 7.24
C ASN A 30 5.48 -6.06 6.38
N ILE A 31 5.83 -5.08 5.55
CA ILE A 31 4.90 -4.34 4.67
C ILE A 31 5.17 -4.69 3.20
N GLU A 32 4.17 -5.13 2.44
CA GLU A 32 4.29 -5.20 0.98
C GLU A 32 3.46 -4.12 0.29
N ILE A 33 4.03 -3.49 -0.75
CA ILE A 33 3.38 -2.48 -1.58
C ILE A 33 3.20 -3.07 -2.98
N HIS A 34 1.96 -3.12 -3.46
CA HIS A 34 1.64 -3.69 -4.77
C HIS A 34 1.01 -2.64 -5.68
N SER A 35 1.38 -2.70 -6.96
CA SER A 35 0.77 -1.88 -8.01
C SER A 35 0.59 -2.67 -9.30
N ILE A 36 -0.42 -2.30 -10.08
CA ILE A 36 -0.63 -2.78 -11.44
C ILE A 36 -0.71 -1.54 -12.34
N CYS A 37 0.34 -1.28 -13.11
CA CYS A 37 0.36 -0.12 -14.02
C CYS A 37 0.19 -0.50 -15.48
N SER A 38 0.28 -1.79 -15.80
CA SER A 38 0.00 -2.31 -17.13
C SER A 38 -1.36 -3.01 -17.10
N TYR A 39 -2.34 -2.42 -17.79
CA TYR A 39 -3.62 -3.05 -18.03
C TYR A 39 -3.78 -3.29 -19.54
N ALA A 40 -4.31 -4.45 -19.91
CA ALA A 40 -4.89 -4.58 -21.23
C ALA A 40 -5.99 -3.53 -21.40
N ALA A 41 -6.18 -3.01 -22.61
CA ALA A 41 -7.24 -2.07 -22.90
C ALA A 41 -8.59 -2.68 -22.48
N ASP A 42 -9.26 -2.06 -21.51
CA ASP A 42 -10.55 -2.49 -21.01
C ASP A 42 -11.63 -1.69 -21.76
N PRO A 43 -12.64 -2.33 -22.38
CA PRO A 43 -13.72 -1.61 -23.03
C PRO A 43 -14.69 -0.92 -22.05
N THR A 44 -14.64 -1.24 -20.75
CA THR A 44 -15.57 -0.75 -19.71
C THR A 44 -15.02 0.42 -18.90
N SER A 45 -13.70 0.52 -18.77
CA SER A 45 -12.99 1.67 -18.23
C SER A 45 -12.08 2.20 -19.31
N ASN A 46 -12.10 3.50 -19.63
CA ASN A 46 -11.17 4.12 -20.61
C ASN A 46 -9.67 4.00 -20.21
N THR A 47 -9.32 3.12 -19.27
CA THR A 47 -7.98 2.64 -18.95
C THR A 47 -7.34 2.00 -20.18
N GLY A 48 -6.14 2.48 -20.53
CA GLY A 48 -5.38 2.01 -21.70
C GLY A 48 -5.37 2.99 -22.88
N VAL A 49 -6.07 4.14 -22.78
CA VAL A 49 -6.02 5.19 -23.81
C VAL A 49 -5.09 6.33 -23.37
N THR A 50 -3.95 6.48 -24.06
CA THR A 50 -3.03 7.65 -24.03
C THR A 50 -2.81 8.30 -22.66
N SER A 51 -2.45 7.52 -21.65
CA SER A 51 -2.02 8.06 -20.36
C SER A 51 -0.55 7.74 -20.15
N GLU A 52 0.25 8.74 -19.80
CA GLU A 52 1.66 8.57 -19.40
C GLU A 52 1.79 8.12 -17.93
N LEU A 53 0.68 8.10 -17.17
CA LEU A 53 0.67 7.72 -15.75
C LEU A 53 1.25 6.32 -15.50
N PRO A 54 0.97 5.29 -16.32
CA PRO A 54 1.63 3.98 -16.24
C PRO A 54 3.16 4.00 -16.28
N GLU A 55 3.78 5.01 -16.90
CA GLU A 55 5.24 5.15 -16.95
C GLU A 55 5.79 5.97 -15.77
N MET A 56 5.02 6.95 -15.30
CA MET A 56 5.43 7.87 -14.23
C MET A 56 5.22 7.27 -12.83
N ALA A 57 4.09 6.60 -12.60
CA ALA A 57 3.72 6.08 -11.28
C ALA A 57 4.72 5.05 -10.74
N PRO A 58 5.18 4.03 -11.51
CA PRO A 58 6.19 3.11 -11.02
C PRO A 58 7.46 3.80 -10.52
N ARG A 59 7.92 4.87 -11.20
CA ARG A 59 9.13 5.61 -10.79
C ARG A 59 8.91 6.33 -9.46
N ASN A 60 7.74 6.93 -9.26
CA ASN A 60 7.39 7.58 -7.99
C ASN A 60 7.30 6.54 -6.85
N HIS A 61 6.58 5.44 -7.07
CA HIS A 61 6.41 4.39 -6.08
C HIS A 61 7.74 3.75 -5.70
N LEU A 62 8.59 3.43 -6.69
CA LEU A 62 9.94 2.92 -6.46
C LEU A 62 10.78 3.94 -5.67
N SER A 63 10.73 5.22 -6.02
CA SER A 63 11.50 6.24 -5.29
C SER A 63 11.09 6.32 -3.81
N TYR A 64 9.79 6.23 -3.53
CA TYR A 64 9.27 6.22 -2.15
C TYR A 64 9.71 4.94 -1.42
N ALA A 65 9.58 3.79 -2.07
CA ALA A 65 10.02 2.51 -1.52
C ALA A 65 11.53 2.53 -1.20
N ASP A 66 12.35 3.09 -2.09
CA ASP A 66 13.80 3.25 -1.87
C ASP A 66 14.09 4.10 -0.65
N HIS A 67 13.38 5.22 -0.52
CA HIS A 67 13.61 6.19 0.54
C HIS A 67 13.43 5.59 1.93
N PHE A 68 12.44 4.71 2.11
CA PHE A 68 12.12 4.08 3.39
C PHE A 68 12.69 2.66 3.55
N GLY A 69 13.40 2.15 2.54
CA GLY A 69 14.01 0.82 2.57
C GLY A 69 12.99 -0.31 2.40
N TYR A 70 12.01 -0.09 1.53
CA TYR A 70 10.94 -1.02 1.15
C TYR A 70 11.25 -1.81 -0.13
N ARG A 71 12.52 -1.86 -0.54
CA ARG A 71 12.96 -2.69 -1.66
C ARG A 71 13.06 -4.15 -1.24
N GLU A 72 12.61 -5.03 -2.12
CA GLU A 72 12.84 -6.46 -2.00
C GLU A 72 14.34 -6.72 -1.81
N THR A 73 14.66 -7.55 -0.82
CA THR A 73 16.01 -8.06 -0.56
C THR A 73 16.05 -9.56 -0.87
N GLU A 74 17.24 -10.12 -1.12
CA GLU A 74 17.34 -11.60 -1.26
C GLU A 74 16.80 -12.32 -0.02
N LEU A 75 16.95 -11.71 1.16
CA LEU A 75 16.44 -12.23 2.42
C LEU A 75 14.91 -12.22 2.49
N SER A 76 14.25 -11.16 2.03
CA SER A 76 12.78 -11.12 1.95
C SER A 76 12.24 -12.13 0.95
N ARG A 77 12.94 -12.32 -0.18
CA ARG A 77 12.56 -13.30 -1.21
C ARG A 77 12.68 -14.76 -0.74
N LEU A 78 13.59 -15.02 0.20
CA LEU A 78 13.76 -16.33 0.83
C LEU A 78 12.82 -16.55 2.03
N GLY A 79 11.97 -15.58 2.38
CA GLY A 79 11.13 -15.63 3.58
C GLY A 79 11.94 -15.63 4.88
N LEU A 80 13.20 -15.18 4.83
CA LEU A 80 14.15 -15.20 5.94
C LEU A 80 14.52 -13.76 6.31
N GLY A 81 13.57 -13.02 6.88
CA GLY A 81 13.81 -11.67 7.38
C GLY A 81 12.62 -10.75 7.18
N LEU A 82 12.91 -9.45 7.30
CA LEU A 82 11.94 -8.39 7.12
C LEU A 82 11.46 -8.39 5.66
N VAL A 83 10.18 -8.68 5.45
CA VAL A 83 9.57 -8.63 4.13
C VAL A 83 9.11 -7.22 3.88
N ILE A 84 9.92 -6.46 3.13
CA ILE A 84 9.46 -5.20 2.58
C ILE A 84 9.76 -5.15 1.10
N ALA A 85 8.70 -5.15 0.28
CA ALA A 85 8.85 -5.16 -1.16
C ALA A 85 7.80 -4.27 -1.82
N TYR A 86 8.27 -3.41 -2.72
CA TYR A 86 7.43 -2.90 -3.80
C TYR A 86 7.39 -3.93 -4.94
N VAL A 87 6.19 -4.36 -5.32
CA VAL A 87 5.94 -5.34 -6.38
C VAL A 87 5.07 -4.72 -7.47
N LEU A 88 5.67 -4.47 -8.63
CA LEU A 88 4.96 -4.04 -9.84
C LEU A 88 4.52 -5.26 -10.65
N HIS A 89 3.21 -5.41 -10.84
CA HIS A 89 2.62 -6.49 -11.63
C HIS A 89 2.44 -6.01 -13.07
N SER A 90 3.27 -6.52 -13.99
CA SER A 90 3.22 -6.19 -15.43
C SER A 90 2.44 -7.22 -16.26
N ASP A 91 2.39 -8.47 -15.81
CA ASP A 91 1.81 -9.59 -16.54
C ASP A 91 0.68 -10.24 -15.74
N LEU A 92 -0.52 -9.73 -15.91
CA LEU A 92 -1.75 -10.38 -15.41
C LEU A 92 -2.37 -11.31 -16.45
N ALA A 93 -1.62 -11.62 -17.51
CA ALA A 93 -2.12 -12.20 -18.76
C ALA A 93 -2.60 -13.66 -18.65
N GLU A 94 -2.11 -14.44 -17.69
CA GLU A 94 -2.49 -15.86 -17.62
C GLU A 94 -3.85 -16.06 -16.94
N GLY A 95 -4.87 -16.37 -17.76
CA GLY A 95 -6.19 -16.86 -17.34
C GLY A 95 -7.28 -15.80 -17.15
N ARG A 96 -7.11 -14.57 -17.69
CA ARG A 96 -7.93 -13.40 -17.32
C ARG A 96 -8.59 -12.64 -18.47
N GLU A 97 -8.84 -13.30 -19.60
CA GLU A 97 -9.39 -12.67 -20.81
C GLU A 97 -10.77 -11.99 -20.63
N ASN A 98 -11.46 -12.19 -19.49
CA ASN A 98 -12.79 -11.64 -19.21
C ASN A 98 -12.94 -10.98 -17.82
N MET A 99 -11.84 -10.66 -17.12
CA MET A 99 -11.93 -9.95 -15.84
C MET A 99 -11.77 -8.44 -16.04
N GLU A 100 -12.70 -7.64 -15.50
CA GLU A 100 -12.54 -6.18 -15.47
C GLU A 100 -11.23 -5.81 -14.79
N ALA A 101 -10.52 -4.82 -15.35
CA ALA A 101 -9.21 -4.36 -14.87
C ALA A 101 -9.24 -4.04 -13.37
N HIS A 102 -10.35 -3.51 -12.87
CA HIS A 102 -10.53 -3.14 -11.46
C HIS A 102 -10.56 -4.32 -10.47
N TYR A 103 -10.98 -5.52 -10.88
CA TYR A 103 -10.99 -6.69 -9.99
C TYR A 103 -9.64 -7.39 -9.91
N SER A 104 -8.73 -7.11 -10.84
CA SER A 104 -7.42 -7.76 -10.90
C SER A 104 -6.55 -7.50 -9.66
N LYS A 105 -6.74 -6.35 -9.00
CA LYS A 105 -6.08 -6.01 -7.72
C LYS A 105 -6.42 -7.00 -6.61
N MET A 106 -7.66 -7.51 -6.58
CA MET A 106 -8.07 -8.46 -5.55
C MET A 106 -7.34 -9.79 -5.67
N MET A 107 -7.05 -10.22 -6.89
CA MET A 107 -6.25 -11.41 -7.12
C MET A 107 -4.78 -11.20 -6.73
N VAL A 108 -4.23 -10.00 -6.94
CA VAL A 108 -2.87 -9.66 -6.48
C VAL A 108 -2.80 -9.73 -4.96
N VAL A 109 -3.77 -9.12 -4.27
CA VAL A 109 -3.85 -9.15 -2.80
C VAL A 109 -3.96 -10.59 -2.28
N LEU A 110 -4.90 -11.39 -2.82
CA LEU A 110 -5.08 -12.78 -2.37
C LEU A 110 -3.82 -13.61 -2.60
N ARG A 111 -3.18 -13.50 -3.76
CA ARG A 111 -1.94 -14.22 -4.06
C ARG A 111 -0.80 -13.81 -3.14
N ALA A 112 -0.65 -12.53 -2.83
CA ALA A 112 0.37 -12.04 -1.91
C ALA A 112 0.17 -12.63 -0.51
N LEU A 113 -1.05 -12.61 0.00
CA LEU A 113 -1.39 -13.21 1.30
C LEU A 113 -1.16 -14.73 1.34
N GLU A 114 -1.37 -15.43 0.23
CA GLU A 114 -1.09 -16.87 0.11
C GLU A 114 0.42 -17.19 0.05
N THR A 115 1.21 -16.33 -0.60
CA THR A 115 2.62 -16.62 -0.92
C THR A 115 3.62 -16.01 0.06
N SER A 116 3.21 -14.99 0.80
CA SER A 116 4.03 -14.30 1.81
C SER A 116 3.34 -14.37 3.18
N PRO A 117 3.41 -15.52 3.88
CA PRO A 117 2.71 -15.73 5.15
C PRO A 117 3.23 -14.84 6.29
N THR A 118 4.32 -14.12 6.07
CA THR A 118 4.95 -13.21 7.05
C THR A 118 4.52 -11.75 6.86
N ILE A 119 3.71 -11.41 5.85
CA ILE A 119 3.17 -10.06 5.67
C ILE A 119 2.32 -9.69 6.90
N GLU A 120 2.63 -8.56 7.52
CA GLU A 120 1.77 -7.94 8.54
C GLU A 120 0.79 -6.95 7.89
N TRP A 121 1.26 -6.22 6.86
CA TRP A 121 0.49 -5.17 6.19
C TRP A 121 0.70 -5.22 4.67
N LEU A 122 -0.40 -5.11 3.93
CA LEU A 122 -0.37 -5.01 2.48
C LEU A 122 -1.01 -3.70 2.06
N MET A 123 -0.30 -2.93 1.25
CA MET A 123 -0.82 -1.73 0.59
C MET A 123 -0.92 -1.99 -0.91
N PHE A 124 -2.12 -1.84 -1.47
CA PHE A 124 -2.27 -1.71 -2.91
C PHE A 124 -2.37 -0.23 -3.26
N ILE A 125 -1.56 0.23 -4.23
CA ILE A 125 -1.60 1.61 -4.74
C ILE A 125 -1.86 1.61 -6.25
N ASP A 126 -2.93 2.28 -6.65
CA ASP A 126 -3.33 2.47 -8.04
C ASP A 126 -2.29 3.35 -8.78
N CYS A 127 -2.18 3.19 -10.09
CA CYS A 127 -1.17 3.88 -10.89
C CYS A 127 -1.54 5.31 -11.31
N ASP A 128 -2.67 5.81 -10.83
CA ASP A 128 -3.04 7.22 -10.83
C ASP A 128 -2.86 7.86 -9.43
N ALA A 129 -2.38 7.12 -8.43
CA ALA A 129 -2.02 7.63 -7.10
C ALA A 129 -0.50 7.77 -6.96
N PHE A 130 -0.06 8.87 -6.33
CA PHE A 130 1.36 9.20 -6.17
C PHE A 130 1.67 9.52 -4.71
N PHE A 131 2.86 9.09 -4.26
CA PHE A 131 3.45 9.58 -3.03
C PHE A 131 3.91 11.02 -3.25
N THR A 132 3.41 11.93 -2.42
CA THR A 132 3.78 13.35 -2.44
C THR A 132 4.52 13.77 -1.18
N ASP A 133 4.44 12.98 -0.11
CA ASP A 133 5.21 13.15 1.12
C ASP A 133 6.23 12.02 1.24
N PHE A 134 7.51 12.39 1.24
CA PHE A 134 8.65 11.49 1.41
C PHE A 134 9.24 11.60 2.83
N THR A 135 8.52 12.19 3.77
CA THR A 135 8.94 12.30 5.17
C THR A 135 8.19 11.37 6.10
N THR A 136 7.04 10.86 5.67
CA THR A 136 6.19 9.91 6.42
C THR A 136 6.29 8.50 5.83
N SER A 137 6.71 7.53 6.64
CA SER A 137 6.79 6.11 6.27
C SER A 137 5.44 5.41 6.42
N LEU A 138 5.26 4.25 5.78
CA LEU A 138 4.07 3.42 5.98
C LEU A 138 4.02 2.83 7.39
N ASP A 139 5.17 2.48 7.98
CA ASP A 139 5.25 2.03 9.38
C ASP A 139 4.63 3.08 10.32
N ALA A 140 4.97 4.36 10.10
CA ALA A 140 4.44 5.46 10.91
C ALA A 140 2.93 5.66 10.72
N LEU A 141 2.42 5.47 9.51
CA LEU A 141 0.98 5.50 9.24
C LEU A 141 0.27 4.34 9.93
N VAL A 142 0.82 3.13 9.86
CA VAL A 142 0.27 1.95 10.53
C VAL A 142 0.22 2.15 12.04
N ASP A 143 1.32 2.59 12.66
CA ASP A 143 1.37 2.81 14.10
C ASP A 143 0.38 3.89 14.57
N THR A 144 0.10 4.88 13.71
CA THR A 144 -0.84 5.96 14.01
C THR A 144 -2.30 5.51 13.88
N PHE A 145 -2.63 4.76 12.83
CA PHE A 145 -4.03 4.49 12.44
C PHE A 145 -4.51 3.07 12.69
N ALA A 146 -3.59 2.14 12.93
CA ALA A 146 -3.87 0.77 13.30
C ALA A 146 -2.96 0.32 14.46
N PRO A 147 -3.01 1.02 15.60
CA PRO A 147 -2.27 0.61 16.78
C PRO A 147 -2.74 -0.79 17.20
N GLU A 148 -1.80 -1.65 17.59
CA GLU A 148 -2.15 -2.95 18.16
C GLU A 148 -2.95 -2.69 19.45
N GLU A 149 -4.16 -3.27 19.54
CA GLU A 149 -4.90 -3.24 20.80
C GLU A 149 -4.08 -3.98 21.86
N SER A 150 -3.67 -3.22 22.88
CA SER A 150 -2.92 -3.70 24.04
C SER A 150 -3.75 -4.57 24.97
#